data_AF-V7ENN4-F1
#
_entry.id   AF-V7ENN4-F1
#
_cell.length_a   1.000
_cell.length_b   1.000
_cell.length_c   1.000
_cell.angle_alpha   90.00
_cell.angle_beta   90.00
_cell.angle_gamma   90.00
#
_symmetry.space_group_name_H-M   'P 1'
#
loop_
_entity.id
_entity.type
_entity.pdbx_description
1 polymer ?
#
loop_
_entity_poly.entity_id
_entity_poly.type
_entity_poly.pdbx_seq_one_letter_code
_entity_poly.pdbx_strand_id
1 'polypeptide(L)'
;RVLCAGGAGADLLNINPSYVFFRTVDEVPAEKGPIGAMGRSITAFRSVAIDPSFTPLGAPVWVEKSGAEPIRSLMVAQDTGGAIKGPQRADIFYGTGRAAGDAAGTVKDGGRMVVLLPIDRAYAMLPDGM
;
A
#
# COMPACT_ATOMS: atom_id res chain seq x y z
N ARG A 1 6.15 -17.91 3.89
CA ARG A 1 7.11 -18.41 2.88
C ARG A 1 6.29 -19.10 1.78
N VAL A 2 6.47 -18.74 0.50
CA VAL A 2 5.94 -19.52 -0.62
C VAL A 2 6.98 -20.62 -0.90
N LEU A 3 6.55 -21.87 -0.95
CA LEU A 3 7.42 -23.04 -1.06
C LEU A 3 8.11 -23.08 -2.43
N CYS A 4 9.37 -22.66 -2.50
CA CYS A 4 10.27 -23.05 -3.58
C CYS A 4 10.98 -24.34 -3.16
N ALA A 5 10.59 -25.48 -3.73
CA ALA A 5 11.20 -26.77 -3.43
C ALA A 5 12.57 -26.90 -4.12
N GLY A 6 13.66 -26.83 -3.34
CA GLY A 6 15.04 -27.07 -3.80
C GLY A 6 16.10 -26.25 -3.03
N GLY A 7 17.34 -26.77 -2.92
CA GLY A 7 18.41 -26.21 -2.08
C GLY A 7 18.72 -24.73 -2.33
N ALA A 8 18.94 -24.33 -3.59
CA ALA A 8 19.23 -22.94 -3.93
C ALA A 8 18.04 -21.98 -3.65
N GLY A 9 16.80 -22.45 -3.78
CA GLY A 9 15.61 -21.65 -3.48
C GLY A 9 15.43 -21.44 -1.97
N ALA A 10 15.69 -22.48 -1.18
CA ALA A 10 15.68 -22.40 0.28
C ALA A 10 16.77 -21.45 0.80
N ASP A 11 17.98 -21.52 0.26
CA ASP A 11 19.09 -20.65 0.63
C ASP A 11 18.77 -19.19 0.31
N LEU A 12 18.21 -18.90 -0.86
CA LEU A 12 17.79 -17.55 -1.24
C LEU A 12 16.70 -16.99 -0.31
N LEU A 13 15.71 -17.83 0.06
CA LEU A 13 14.65 -17.43 1.00
C LEU A 13 15.19 -17.22 2.44
N ASN A 14 16.28 -17.87 2.81
CA ASN A 14 16.91 -17.75 4.14
C ASN A 14 17.79 -16.49 4.28
N ILE A 15 18.08 -15.76 3.19
CA ILE A 15 18.79 -14.47 3.24
C ILE A 15 17.96 -13.43 4.01
N ASN A 16 16.63 -13.46 3.88
CA ASN A 16 15.75 -12.55 4.61
C ASN A 16 15.37 -13.16 5.97
N PRO A 17 15.82 -12.60 7.11
CA PRO A 17 15.48 -13.13 8.43
C PRO A 17 14.01 -12.88 8.81
N SER A 18 13.29 -12.04 8.06
CA SER A 18 11.89 -11.70 8.34
C SER A 18 10.97 -12.90 8.12
N TYR A 19 10.14 -13.19 9.12
CA TYR A 19 9.11 -14.23 9.04
C TYR A 19 7.73 -13.64 9.33
N VAL A 20 6.76 -13.91 8.45
CA VAL A 20 5.37 -13.43 8.59
C VAL A 20 4.50 -14.60 9.05
N PHE A 21 3.85 -14.43 10.19
CA PHE A 21 2.84 -15.35 10.70
C PHE A 21 1.46 -14.90 10.27
N PHE A 22 0.60 -15.85 9.93
CA PHE A 22 -0.76 -15.59 9.47
C PHE A 22 -1.75 -16.21 10.45
N ARG A 23 -2.91 -15.57 10.59
CA ARG A 23 -4.11 -16.18 11.20
C ARG A 23 -5.17 -16.31 10.12
N THR A 24 -5.88 -17.43 10.12
CA THR A 24 -7.06 -17.58 9.26
C THR A 24 -8.17 -16.69 9.79
N VAL A 25 -8.86 -15.99 8.90
CA VAL A 25 -10.03 -15.17 9.24
C VAL A 25 -11.17 -15.67 8.36
N ASP A 26 -12.06 -16.47 8.93
CA ASP A 26 -13.14 -17.14 8.19
C ASP A 26 -14.37 -16.22 7.96
N GLU A 27 -14.36 -15.03 8.55
CA GLU A 27 -15.52 -14.13 8.65
C GLU A 27 -15.51 -12.97 7.63
N VAL A 28 -14.60 -12.98 6.65
CA VAL A 28 -14.58 -11.95 5.60
C VAL A 28 -15.30 -12.50 4.36
N PRO A 29 -16.49 -11.98 3.99
CA PRO A 29 -17.10 -12.32 2.71
C PRO A 29 -16.10 -12.07 1.59
N ALA A 30 -15.93 -13.02 0.66
CA ALA A 30 -14.98 -12.91 -0.45
C ALA A 30 -15.13 -11.61 -1.25
N GLU A 31 -16.34 -11.04 -1.24
CA GLU A 31 -16.71 -9.78 -1.90
C GLU A 31 -16.10 -8.53 -1.24
N LYS A 32 -15.65 -8.61 0.02
CA LYS A 32 -15.17 -7.46 0.81
C LYS A 32 -13.65 -7.24 0.72
N GLY A 33 -12.91 -7.99 -0.10
CA GLY A 33 -11.45 -7.83 -0.22
C GLY A 33 -10.69 -8.15 1.08
N PRO A 34 -9.34 -8.20 1.03
CA PRO A 34 -8.53 -8.49 2.22
C PRO A 34 -8.61 -7.36 3.25
N ILE A 35 -8.34 -7.68 4.50
CA ILE A 35 -8.27 -6.70 5.59
C ILE A 35 -6.88 -6.05 5.59
N GLY A 36 -6.80 -4.73 5.40
CA GLY A 36 -5.56 -3.95 5.49
C GLY A 36 -5.15 -3.62 6.93
N ALA A 37 -4.04 -2.89 7.11
CA ALA A 37 -3.49 -2.52 8.43
C ALA A 37 -4.48 -1.82 9.38
N MET A 38 -5.50 -1.12 8.85
CA MET A 38 -6.54 -0.46 9.65
C MET A 38 -7.68 -1.40 10.13
N GLY A 39 -7.60 -2.71 9.89
CA GLY A 39 -8.68 -3.64 10.24
C GLY A 39 -9.93 -3.45 9.36
N ARG A 40 -9.78 -2.82 8.20
CA ARG A 40 -10.85 -2.56 7.22
C ARG A 40 -10.50 -3.20 5.89
N SER A 41 -11.54 -3.57 5.15
CA SER A 41 -11.46 -3.98 3.75
C SER A 41 -10.72 -2.97 2.89
N ILE A 42 -9.75 -3.43 2.11
CA ILE A 42 -9.11 -2.64 1.07
C ILE A 42 -9.78 -2.87 -0.28
N THR A 43 -9.94 -1.79 -1.04
CA THR A 43 -10.64 -1.75 -2.32
C THR A 43 -9.65 -1.50 -3.44
N ALA A 44 -9.71 -2.30 -4.51
CA ALA A 44 -8.84 -2.16 -5.67
C ALA A 44 -8.90 -0.73 -6.23
N PHE A 45 -7.74 -0.16 -6.56
CA PHE A 45 -7.56 1.20 -7.09
C PHE A 45 -8.11 2.34 -6.21
N ARG A 46 -8.47 2.04 -4.96
CA ARG A 46 -8.98 3.01 -3.97
C ARG A 46 -8.22 2.98 -2.66
N SER A 47 -7.45 1.93 -2.42
CA SER A 47 -6.60 1.78 -1.24
C SER A 47 -5.13 1.83 -1.63
N VAL A 48 -4.32 2.50 -0.81
CA VAL A 48 -2.88 2.64 -1.00
C VAL A 48 -2.14 2.33 0.30
N ALA A 49 -1.00 1.64 0.18
CA ALA A 49 -0.06 1.47 1.29
C ALA A 49 0.97 2.60 1.29
N ILE A 50 1.17 3.22 2.46
CA ILE A 50 2.06 4.39 2.63
C ILE A 50 2.98 4.22 3.84
N ASP A 51 3.94 5.13 4.00
CA ASP A 51 4.73 5.27 5.22
C ASP A 51 3.98 6.13 6.25
N PRO A 52 3.53 5.57 7.38
CA PRO A 52 2.73 6.30 8.37
C PRO A 52 3.51 7.43 9.06
N SER A 53 4.84 7.43 8.95
CA SER A 53 5.70 8.50 9.49
C SER A 53 5.51 9.83 8.75
N PHE A 54 5.04 9.78 7.51
CA PHE A 54 4.83 10.95 6.65
C PHE A 54 3.37 11.20 6.30
N THR A 55 2.60 10.13 6.05
CA THR A 55 1.18 10.22 5.67
C THR A 55 0.34 9.52 6.73
N PRO A 56 -0.58 10.22 7.42
CA PRO A 56 -1.45 9.58 8.40
C PRO A 56 -2.31 8.48 7.77
N LEU A 57 -2.45 7.35 8.47
CA LEU A 57 -3.42 6.33 8.07
C LEU A 57 -4.85 6.87 8.11
N GLY A 58 -5.64 6.52 7.11
CA GLY A 58 -6.98 7.01 6.86
C GLY A 58 -7.03 8.31 6.06
N ALA A 59 -5.90 8.98 5.81
CA ALA A 59 -5.89 10.21 5.02
C ALA A 59 -6.31 9.94 3.57
N PRO A 60 -7.15 10.82 2.97
CA PRO A 60 -7.36 10.84 1.54
C PRO A 60 -6.09 11.29 0.83
N VAL A 61 -5.67 10.55 -0.19
CA VAL A 61 -4.46 10.79 -0.95
C VAL A 61 -4.81 10.82 -2.42
N TRP A 62 -4.52 11.94 -3.08
CA TRP A 62 -4.59 12.04 -4.53
C TRP A 62 -3.30 11.49 -5.13
N VAL A 63 -3.44 10.46 -5.97
CA VAL A 63 -2.31 9.79 -6.62
C VAL A 63 -2.37 10.05 -8.11
N GLU A 64 -1.27 10.57 -8.63
CA GLU A 64 -1.02 10.76 -10.05
C GLU A 64 0.15 9.90 -10.47
N LYS A 65 -0.09 9.03 -11.44
CA LYS A 65 0.90 8.16 -12.04
C LYS A 65 0.78 8.30 -13.55
N SER A 66 1.90 8.57 -14.19
CA SER A 66 2.04 8.53 -15.65
C SER A 66 2.59 7.15 -16.05
N GLY A 67 2.44 6.75 -17.31
CA GLY A 67 2.93 5.46 -17.79
C GLY A 67 1.98 4.82 -18.81
N ALA A 68 2.12 3.52 -19.03
CA ALA A 68 1.25 2.76 -19.94
C ALA A 68 -0.21 2.78 -19.49
N GLU A 69 -0.43 2.73 -18.17
CA GLU A 69 -1.74 2.88 -17.54
C GLU A 69 -1.71 4.08 -16.60
N PRO A 70 -2.12 5.27 -17.09
CA PRO A 70 -2.13 6.48 -16.27
C PRO A 70 -3.23 6.41 -15.22
N ILE A 71 -2.90 6.82 -13.99
CA ILE A 71 -3.84 6.86 -12.87
C ILE A 71 -3.88 8.28 -12.34
N ARG A 72 -5.09 8.83 -12.20
CA ARG A 72 -5.37 10.10 -11.50
C ARG A 72 -6.60 9.89 -10.66
N SER A 73 -6.40 9.49 -9.42
CA SER A 73 -7.51 9.04 -8.58
C SER A 73 -7.29 9.41 -7.12
N LEU A 74 -8.40 9.72 -6.46
CA LEU A 74 -8.45 9.81 -5.01
C LEU A 74 -8.51 8.41 -4.41
N MET A 75 -7.58 8.15 -3.49
CA MET A 75 -7.42 6.91 -2.75
C MET A 75 -7.38 7.20 -1.24
N VAL A 76 -7.41 6.15 -0.42
CA VAL A 76 -7.31 6.25 1.04
C VAL A 76 -6.09 5.46 1.50
N ALA A 77 -5.28 6.09 2.35
CA ALA A 77 -4.12 5.47 3.01
C ALA A 77 -4.58 4.43 4.05
N GLN A 78 -4.84 3.19 3.64
CA GLN A 78 -5.45 2.17 4.50
C GLN A 78 -4.48 1.07 4.93
N ASP A 79 -3.29 1.04 4.34
CA ASP A 79 -2.32 -0.01 4.58
C ASP A 79 -0.91 0.54 4.81
N THR A 80 -0.05 -0.30 5.39
CA THR A 80 1.36 0.01 5.62
C THR A 80 2.23 -1.14 5.14
N GLY A 81 3.28 -0.84 4.39
CA GLY A 81 4.27 -1.84 4.01
C GLY A 81 5.60 -1.58 4.71
N GLY A 82 6.20 -2.59 5.33
CA GLY A 82 7.55 -2.47 5.92
C GLY A 82 8.61 -2.04 4.89
N ALA A 83 8.41 -2.40 3.62
CA ALA A 83 9.26 -2.01 2.51
C ALA A 83 8.91 -0.64 1.91
N ILE A 84 7.76 -0.03 2.26
CA ILE A 84 7.32 1.27 1.77
C ILE A 84 7.80 2.35 2.73
N LYS A 85 8.91 3.00 2.37
CA LYS A 85 9.56 4.04 3.17
C LYS A 85 9.74 5.32 2.37
N GLY A 86 9.44 6.45 3.01
CA GLY A 86 9.63 7.79 2.47
C GLY A 86 8.35 8.54 2.06
N PRO A 87 8.43 9.87 1.92
CA PRO A 87 7.26 10.76 1.80
C PRO A 87 6.51 10.70 0.46
N GLN A 88 7.14 10.23 -0.61
CA GLN A 88 6.54 10.17 -1.97
C GLN A 88 6.42 8.73 -2.48
N ARG A 89 6.31 7.75 -1.59
CA ARG A 89 6.17 6.35 -1.96
C ARG A 89 4.80 5.84 -1.56
N ALA A 90 4.11 5.28 -2.54
CA ALA A 90 2.78 4.71 -2.43
C ALA A 90 2.76 3.38 -3.17
N ASP A 91 2.14 2.37 -2.58
CA ASP A 91 1.86 1.10 -3.23
C ASP A 91 0.35 0.96 -3.45
N ILE A 92 -0.07 0.92 -4.72
CA ILE A 92 -1.49 0.91 -5.09
C ILE A 92 -1.99 -0.52 -4.99
N PHE A 93 -3.10 -0.74 -4.30
CA PHE A 93 -3.72 -2.05 -4.28
C PHE A 93 -4.49 -2.29 -5.60
N TYR A 94 -3.99 -3.17 -6.47
CA TYR A 94 -4.63 -3.51 -7.76
C TYR A 94 -5.77 -4.53 -7.64
N GLY A 95 -5.97 -5.11 -6.46
CA GLY A 95 -6.96 -6.17 -6.22
C GLY A 95 -6.32 -7.52 -5.95
N THR A 96 -7.13 -8.57 -6.02
CA THR A 96 -6.72 -9.95 -5.71
C THR A 96 -6.67 -10.82 -6.97
N GLY A 97 -5.77 -11.79 -6.98
CA GLY A 97 -5.65 -12.77 -8.06
C GLY A 97 -4.45 -12.50 -8.97
N ARG A 98 -4.17 -13.45 -9.86
CA ARG A 98 -2.96 -13.46 -10.68
C ARG A 98 -2.84 -12.25 -11.59
N ALA A 99 -3.92 -11.85 -12.27
CA ALA A 99 -3.92 -10.71 -13.18
C ALA A 99 -3.58 -9.38 -12.46
N ALA A 100 -4.08 -9.19 -11.24
CA ALA A 100 -3.75 -8.03 -10.41
C ALA A 100 -2.28 -8.04 -9.97
N GLY A 101 -1.74 -9.22 -9.64
CA GLY A 101 -0.32 -9.39 -9.32
C GLY A 101 0.60 -9.10 -10.52
N ASP A 102 0.25 -9.60 -11.70
CA ASP A 102 0.99 -9.36 -12.94
C ASP A 102 0.97 -7.86 -13.30
N ALA A 103 -0.18 -7.19 -13.17
CA ALA A 103 -0.29 -5.75 -13.36
C ALA A 103 0.54 -4.98 -12.33
N ALA A 104 0.42 -5.28 -11.03
CA ALA A 104 1.16 -4.61 -9.97
C ALA A 104 2.68 -4.79 -10.09
N GLY A 105 3.14 -5.97 -10.52
CA GLY A 105 4.57 -6.27 -10.65
C GLY A 105 5.30 -5.49 -11.74
N THR A 106 4.58 -4.96 -12.72
CA THR A 106 5.15 -4.14 -13.81
C THR A 106 5.17 -2.65 -13.49
N VAL A 107 4.53 -2.24 -12.39
CA VAL A 107 4.35 -0.84 -12.03
C VAL A 107 5.58 -0.32 -11.28
N LYS A 108 6.39 0.47 -11.98
CA LYS A 108 7.49 1.25 -11.40
C LYS A 108 7.56 2.62 -12.05
N ASP A 109 6.48 3.37 -11.87
CA ASP A 109 6.30 4.66 -12.52
C ASP A 109 6.53 5.82 -11.54
N GLY A 110 7.11 6.90 -12.06
CA GLY A 110 7.17 8.19 -11.37
C GLY A 110 5.78 8.82 -11.29
N GLY A 111 5.55 9.60 -10.24
CA GLY A 111 4.23 10.18 -9.98
C GLY A 111 4.26 11.33 -8.99
N ARG A 112 3.07 11.86 -8.72
CA ARG A 112 2.83 12.88 -7.71
C ARG A 112 1.82 12.35 -6.70
N MET A 113 2.05 12.66 -5.43
CA MET A 113 1.14 12.34 -4.35
C MET A 113 0.77 13.63 -3.60
N VAL A 114 -0.51 13.85 -3.36
CA VAL A 114 -1.02 14.98 -2.58
C VAL A 114 -1.89 14.44 -1.45
N VAL A 115 -1.49 14.71 -0.20
CA VAL A 115 -2.24 14.30 0.98
C VAL A 115 -3.25 15.40 1.31
N LEU A 116 -4.52 15.02 1.44
CA LEU A 116 -5.59 15.93 1.85
C LEU A 116 -5.78 15.79 3.36
N LEU A 117 -5.57 16.88 4.09
CA LEU A 117 -5.74 16.93 5.53
C LEU A 117 -6.96 17.77 5.91
N PRO A 118 -7.66 17.45 7.01
CA PRO A 118 -8.60 18.37 7.62
C PRO A 118 -7.91 19.71 7.90
N ILE A 119 -8.64 20.81 7.70
CA ILE A 119 -8.08 22.16 7.75
C ILE A 119 -7.38 22.46 9.08
N ASP A 120 -7.95 22.02 10.20
CA ASP A 120 -7.36 22.20 11.54
C ASP A 120 -6.01 21.47 11.67
N ARG A 121 -5.89 20.29 11.07
CA ARG A 121 -4.64 19.52 11.04
C ARG A 121 -3.61 20.16 10.12
N ALA A 122 -4.05 20.71 8.98
CA ALA A 122 -3.16 21.42 8.08
C ALA A 122 -2.58 22.67 8.77
N TYR A 123 -3.41 23.46 9.46
CA TYR A 123 -2.96 24.62 10.22
C TYR A 123 -2.00 24.27 11.35
N ALA A 124 -2.27 23.18 12.08
CA ALA A 124 -1.36 22.70 13.15
C ALA A 124 0.00 22.19 12.64
N MET A 125 0.14 21.93 11.33
CA MET A 125 1.37 21.46 10.70
C MET A 125 2.12 22.58 9.96
N LEU A 126 1.59 23.81 9.94
CA LEU A 126 2.32 24.96 9.42
C LEU A 126 3.51 25.27 10.36
N PRO A 127 4.68 25.62 9.80
CA PRO A 127 5.76 26.17 10.62
C PRO A 127 5.28 27.45 11.31
N ASP A 128 5.67 27.66 12.56
CA ASP A 128 5.33 28.87 13.31
C ASP A 128 5.76 30.12 12.52
N GLY A 129 4.80 30.93 12.07
CA GLY A 129 5.07 32.21 11.39
C GLY A 129 4.30 32.50 10.09
N MET A 130 3.23 31.78 9.76
CA MET A 130 2.27 32.15 8.69
C MET A 130 0.88 32.40 9.24
#